data_AF-A0A7V9FIN9-F1
#
_entry.id   AF-A0A7V9FIN9-F1
#
_cell.length_a   1.000
_cell.length_b   1.000
_cell.length_c   1.000
_cell.angle_alpha   90.00
_cell.angle_beta   90.00
_cell.angle_gamma   90.00
#
_symmetry.space_group_name_H-M   'P 1'
#
loop_
_entity.id
_entity.type
_entity.pdbx_description
1 polymer ?
#
loop_
_entity_poly.entity_id
_entity_poly.type
_entity_poly.pdbx_seq_one_letter_code
_entity_poly.pdbx_strand_id
1 'polypeptide(L)'
;MPDLALRLLAPGLLSAALLVPATTKPCAPSSAGVSDSLLAKANVALGIAGTRRVALDPAGACLQIDVATPGTARLVSLLLRSLDVPQGAVRLHVVS
;
A
#
# COMPACT_ATOMS: atom_id res chain seq x y z
N MET A 1 -7.26 43.03 47.37
CA MET A 1 -7.69 44.01 46.34
C MET A 1 -6.73 43.91 45.16
N PRO A 2 -7.25 43.93 43.92
CA PRO A 2 -6.63 43.40 42.69
C PRO A 2 -5.88 44.46 41.86
N ASP A 3 -4.97 44.06 40.98
CA ASP A 3 -4.71 44.70 39.66
C ASP A 3 -3.77 43.78 38.82
N LEU A 4 -4.26 43.04 37.82
CA LEU A 4 -4.36 43.42 36.39
C LEU A 4 -3.01 43.70 35.69
N ALA A 5 -2.28 42.62 35.36
CA ALA A 5 -1.28 42.66 34.29
C ALA A 5 -1.59 41.60 33.24
N LEU A 6 -2.54 42.00 32.41
CA LEU A 6 -2.78 41.60 31.03
C LEU A 6 -1.49 41.14 30.30
N ARG A 7 -1.34 39.84 30.05
CA ARG A 7 -0.56 39.36 28.89
C ARG A 7 -1.35 38.31 28.12
N LEU A 8 -2.26 38.83 27.31
CA LEU A 8 -2.48 38.33 25.96
C LEU A 8 -1.13 37.93 25.34
N LEU A 9 -1.01 36.70 24.84
CA LEU A 9 -0.46 36.42 23.51
C LEU A 9 -0.49 34.91 23.23
N ALA A 10 -1.44 34.57 22.36
CA ALA A 10 -1.37 33.53 21.34
C ALA A 10 -1.30 32.04 21.78
N PRO A 11 -2.40 31.28 21.57
CA PRO A 11 -2.30 29.84 21.42
C PRO A 11 -1.67 29.54 20.05
N GLY A 12 -0.34 29.42 20.04
CA GLY A 12 0.41 28.90 18.90
C GLY A 12 0.26 27.39 18.80
N LEU A 13 -0.92 26.94 18.40
CA LEU A 13 -1.19 25.59 17.91
C LEU A 13 -0.38 25.35 16.64
N LEU A 14 0.91 25.04 16.76
CA LEU A 14 1.67 24.38 15.70
C LEU A 14 1.23 22.92 15.66
N SER A 15 0.05 22.74 15.07
CA SER A 15 -0.39 21.47 14.52
C SER A 15 0.58 21.09 13.41
N ALA A 16 1.58 20.28 13.73
CA ALA A 16 2.30 19.48 12.75
C ALA A 16 1.32 18.40 12.24
N ALA A 17 0.37 18.84 11.44
CA ALA A 17 -0.59 18.02 10.74
C ALA A 17 0.16 17.19 9.70
N LEU A 18 0.25 15.89 9.97
CA LEU A 18 -0.02 14.83 9.00
C LEU A 18 0.87 14.85 7.74
N LEU A 19 2.13 14.44 7.87
CA LEU A 19 2.60 13.43 6.94
C LEU A 19 2.09 12.09 7.45
N VAL A 20 0.86 11.75 7.05
CA VAL A 20 0.47 10.35 6.91
C VAL A 20 1.13 9.94 5.60
N PRO A 21 2.32 9.28 5.59
CA PRO A 21 2.65 8.48 4.43
C PRO A 21 1.45 7.56 4.25
N ALA A 22 0.86 7.58 3.06
CA ALA A 22 -0.22 6.70 2.66
C ALA A 22 0.01 5.36 3.36
N THR A 23 -0.97 4.92 4.16
CA THR A 23 -0.93 3.68 4.95
C THR A 23 -0.92 2.48 4.00
N THR A 24 0.15 2.37 3.22
CA THR A 24 0.59 1.17 2.56
C THR A 24 1.04 0.30 3.71
N LYS A 25 0.13 -0.57 4.16
CA LYS A 25 0.43 -1.59 5.15
C LYS A 25 1.78 -2.20 4.77
N PRO A 26 2.82 -2.07 5.62
CA PRO A 26 4.12 -2.63 5.31
C PRO A 26 3.91 -4.12 5.02
N CYS A 27 4.46 -4.61 3.91
CA CYS A 27 4.48 -6.04 3.72
C CYS A 27 5.25 -6.62 4.90
N ALA A 28 4.64 -7.54 5.64
CA ALA A 28 5.26 -8.06 6.83
C ALA A 28 6.54 -8.80 6.41
N PRO A 29 7.72 -8.48 6.99
CA PRO A 29 8.95 -9.21 6.71
C PRO A 29 8.89 -10.68 7.17
N SER A 30 7.81 -11.08 7.86
CA SER A 30 7.51 -12.47 8.23
C SER A 30 6.67 -13.23 7.19
N SER A 31 6.26 -12.58 6.09
CA SER A 31 5.76 -13.33 4.94
C SER A 31 6.98 -14.00 4.33
N ALA A 32 7.07 -15.33 4.44
CA ALA A 32 8.10 -16.12 3.75
C ALA A 32 8.23 -15.56 2.33
N GLY A 33 9.42 -15.07 1.98
CA GLY A 33 9.64 -14.25 0.80
C GLY A 33 8.89 -14.80 -0.41
N VAL A 34 8.26 -13.90 -1.18
CA VAL A 34 7.54 -14.28 -2.40
C VAL A 34 8.51 -15.06 -3.30
N SER A 35 8.31 -16.37 -3.40
CA SER A 35 9.16 -17.23 -4.24
C SER A 35 8.99 -16.91 -5.72
N ASP A 36 10.02 -17.16 -6.53
CA ASP A 36 9.95 -17.04 -8.00
C ASP A 36 8.80 -17.86 -8.60
N SER A 37 8.47 -19.00 -8.00
CA SER A 37 7.32 -19.83 -8.41
C SER A 37 5.99 -19.10 -8.22
N LEU A 38 5.83 -18.38 -7.10
CA LEU A 38 4.63 -17.60 -6.82
C LEU A 38 4.54 -16.37 -7.72
N LEU A 39 5.68 -15.72 -8.00
CA LEU A 39 5.75 -14.63 -8.99
C LEU A 39 5.36 -15.12 -10.38
N ALA A 40 5.85 -16.28 -10.82
CA ALA A 40 5.49 -16.86 -12.12
C ALA A 40 3.99 -17.18 -12.20
N LYS A 41 3.42 -17.79 -11.16
CA LYS A 41 1.97 -18.05 -11.06
C LYS A 41 1.16 -16.76 -11.11
N ALA A 42 1.58 -15.74 -10.36
CA ALA A 42 0.92 -14.43 -10.37
C ALA A 42 0.98 -13.78 -11.76
N ASN A 43 2.13 -13.85 -12.46
CA ASN A 43 2.24 -13.33 -13.83
C ASN A 43 1.27 -14.01 -14.80
N VAL A 44 1.14 -15.34 -14.73
CA VAL A 44 0.22 -16.09 -15.59
C VAL A 44 -1.24 -15.75 -15.26
N ALA A 45 -1.61 -15.78 -13.98
CA ALA A 45 -2.99 -15.55 -13.56
C ALA A 45 -3.44 -14.09 -13.71
N LEU A 46 -2.52 -13.14 -13.54
CA LEU A 46 -2.81 -11.70 -13.62
C LEU A 46 -2.48 -11.11 -15.00
N GLY A 47 -2.12 -11.95 -15.99
CA GLY A 47 -2.01 -11.59 -17.40
C GLY A 47 -3.37 -11.26 -18.05
N ILE A 48 -4.19 -10.49 -17.34
CA ILE A 48 -5.53 -10.06 -17.73
C ILE A 48 -5.49 -8.62 -18.24
N ALA A 49 -6.50 -8.25 -19.02
CA ALA A 49 -6.65 -6.89 -19.51
C ALA A 49 -6.69 -5.88 -18.35
N GLY A 50 -5.83 -4.86 -18.44
CA GLY A 50 -5.72 -3.81 -17.44
C GLY A 50 -4.67 -4.07 -16.36
N THR A 51 -4.00 -5.22 -16.30
CA THR A 51 -2.77 -5.37 -15.51
C THR A 51 -1.59 -4.87 -16.33
N ARG A 52 -0.86 -3.87 -15.82
CA ARG A 52 0.29 -3.26 -16.50
C ARG A 52 1.62 -3.89 -16.10
N ARG A 53 1.75 -4.28 -14.83
CA ARG A 53 2.99 -4.84 -14.29
C ARG A 53 2.69 -5.80 -13.14
N VAL A 54 3.46 -6.88 -13.08
CA VAL A 54 3.57 -7.77 -11.92
C VAL A 54 5.06 -7.99 -11.69
N ALA A 55 5.58 -7.52 -10.57
CA ALA A 55 7.00 -7.62 -10.24
C ALA A 55 7.19 -7.87 -8.75
N LEU A 56 8.39 -8.27 -8.36
CA LEU A 56 8.81 -8.19 -6.96
C LEU A 56 9.19 -6.73 -6.64
N ASP A 57 8.82 -6.29 -5.44
CA ASP A 57 9.32 -5.05 -4.85
C ASP A 57 10.86 -5.11 -4.76
N PRO A 58 11.59 -3.98 -4.90
CA PRO A 58 13.04 -3.94 -4.80
C PRO A 58 13.62 -4.54 -3.51
N ALA A 59 12.85 -4.58 -2.41
CA ALA A 59 13.27 -5.25 -1.18
C ALA A 59 13.08 -6.78 -1.21
N GLY A 60 12.54 -7.34 -2.30
CA GLY A 60 12.26 -8.77 -2.47
C GLY A 60 11.12 -9.30 -1.59
N ALA A 61 10.42 -8.43 -0.88
CA ALA A 61 9.47 -8.81 0.17
C ALA A 61 8.01 -8.88 -0.29
N CYS A 62 7.65 -8.24 -1.41
CA CYS A 62 6.26 -8.16 -1.88
C CYS A 62 6.13 -8.36 -3.38
N LEU A 63 4.96 -8.80 -3.82
CA LEU A 63 4.50 -8.59 -5.19
C LEU A 63 3.96 -7.17 -5.36
N GLN A 64 4.56 -6.41 -6.26
CA GLN A 64 4.05 -5.15 -6.75
C GLN A 64 3.24 -5.39 -8.02
N ILE A 65 1.97 -4.98 -7.99
CA ILE A 65 1.04 -5.14 -9.11
C ILE A 65 0.47 -3.77 -9.48
N ASP A 66 0.68 -3.37 -10.72
CA ASP A 66 0.16 -2.12 -11.25
C ASP A 66 -1.01 -2.43 -12.19
N VAL A 67 -2.16 -1.79 -11.99
CA VAL A 67 -3.37 -1.97 -12.80
C VAL A 67 -3.93 -0.64 -13.29
N ALA A 68 -4.65 -0.66 -14.42
CA ALA A 68 -5.16 0.52 -15.07
C ALA A 68 -6.40 1.13 -14.39
N THR A 69 -7.21 0.32 -13.69
CA THR A 69 -8.48 0.79 -13.11
C THR A 69 -8.76 0.17 -11.73
N PRO A 70 -9.59 0.83 -10.90
CA PRO A 70 -10.09 0.24 -9.65
C PRO A 70 -10.91 -1.04 -9.88
N GLY A 71 -11.60 -1.14 -11.02
CA GLY A 71 -12.34 -2.35 -11.39
C GLY A 71 -11.40 -3.55 -11.58
N THR A 72 -10.29 -3.34 -12.30
CA THR A 72 -9.23 -4.33 -12.46
C THR A 72 -8.58 -4.68 -11.13
N ALA A 73 -8.32 -3.70 -10.25
CA ALA A 73 -7.78 -3.96 -8.91
C ALA A 73 -8.64 -4.92 -8.09
N ARG A 74 -9.98 -4.79 -8.19
CA ARG A 74 -10.91 -5.67 -7.49
C ARG A 74 -10.87 -7.10 -8.04
N LEU A 75 -10.77 -7.26 -9.36
CA LEU A 75 -10.61 -8.57 -10.01
C LEU A 75 -9.27 -9.22 -9.62
N VAL A 76 -8.17 -8.47 -9.68
CA VAL A 76 -6.84 -8.94 -9.25
C VAL A 76 -6.86 -9.42 -7.79
N SER A 77 -7.54 -8.67 -6.91
CA SER A 77 -7.66 -9.06 -5.49
C SER A 77 -8.39 -10.39 -5.28
N LEU A 78 -9.34 -10.75 -6.16
CA LEU A 78 -10.03 -12.05 -6.12
C LEU A 78 -9.12 -13.16 -6.62
N LEU A 79 -8.38 -12.92 -7.72
CA LEU A 79 -7.44 -13.90 -8.28
C LEU A 79 -6.31 -14.21 -7.29
N LEU A 80 -5.77 -13.20 -6.62
CA LEU A 80 -4.73 -13.40 -5.61
C LEU A 80 -5.20 -14.27 -4.43
N ARG A 81 -6.48 -14.16 -4.03
CA ARG A 81 -7.06 -15.05 -3.01
C ARG A 81 -7.13 -16.49 -3.49
N SER A 82 -7.44 -16.72 -4.77
CA SER A 82 -7.46 -18.08 -5.33
C SER A 82 -6.08 -18.71 -5.49
N LEU A 83 -5.02 -17.89 -5.52
CA LEU A 83 -3.63 -18.31 -5.59
C LEU A 83 -2.99 -18.49 -4.21
N ASP A 84 -3.78 -18.41 -3.13
CA ASP A 84 -3.32 -18.43 -1.74
C ASP A 84 -2.22 -17.39 -1.43
N VAL A 85 -2.22 -16.27 -2.16
CA VAL A 85 -1.27 -15.19 -1.90
C VAL A 85 -1.76 -14.38 -0.70
N PRO A 86 -0.97 -14.27 0.38
CA PRO A 86 -1.38 -13.51 1.54
C PRO A 86 -1.52 -12.03 1.18
N GLN A 87 -2.64 -11.42 1.58
CA GLN A 87 -2.92 -10.01 1.25
C GLN A 87 -1.85 -9.03 1.77
N GLY A 88 -1.10 -9.43 2.80
CA GLY A 88 0.04 -8.69 3.32
C GLY A 88 1.33 -8.79 2.50
N ALA A 89 1.40 -9.65 1.48
CA ALA A 89 2.56 -9.80 0.60
C ALA A 89 2.38 -9.13 -0.77
N VAL A 90 1.32 -8.32 -0.93
CA VAL A 90 0.98 -7.68 -2.20
C VAL A 90 0.79 -6.18 -2.01
N ARG A 91 1.42 -5.39 -2.88
CA ARG A 91 1.12 -3.97 -3.08
C ARG A 91 0.43 -3.80 -4.42
N LEU A 92 -0.82 -3.39 -4.37
CA LEU A 92 -1.65 -3.16 -5.54
C LEU A 92 -1.79 -1.66 -5.78
N HIS A 93 -1.38 -1.19 -6.95
CA HIS A 93 -1.42 0.21 -7.34
C HIS A 93 -2.33 0.37 -8.56
N VAL A 94 -3.21 1.37 -8.52
CA VAL A 94 -3.95 1.81 -9.70
C VAL A 94 -3.14 2.92 -10.34
N VAL A 95 -2.57 2.65 -11.50
CA VAL A 95 -1.79 3.59 -12.31
C VAL A 95 -2.66 4.04 -13.48
N SER A 96 -3.22 5.23 -13.37
CA SER A 96 -3.96 5.90 -14.46
C SER A 96 -2.98 6.37 -15.52
#